data_AF-A0A0J7N6Q7-F1
#
_entry.id   AF-A0A0J7N6Q7-F1
#
_cell.length_a   1.000
_cell.length_b   1.000
_cell.length_c   1.000
_cell.angle_alpha   90.00
_cell.angle_beta   90.00
_cell.angle_gamma   90.00
#
_symmetry.space_group_name_H-M   'P 1'
#
loop_
_entity.id
_entity.type
_entity.pdbx_description
1 polymer ?
#
loop_
_entity_poly.entity_id
_entity_poly.type
_entity_poly.pdbx_seq_one_letter_code
_entity_poly.pdbx_strand_id
1 'polypeptide(L)'
;MDEECLRPGEPTDMSFLEKLNVNLNNHPHYISHQKADIRTQKIMGRDAVFDVKDLTSKKRPETAITQFKNSLNNLVEILMGKEPSYIRCIKPNDFKLPNQFNEKIVLHQVKYLGLMENLRVRRAGFAYRRPYEQFLQRYKCLCSETWPNYHGTAKEGVQVLVCALDYEHDEYRMGK
;
A
#
# COMPACT_ATOMS: atom_id res chain seq x y z
N MET A 1 9.39 23.15 6.50
CA MET A 1 10.68 23.24 5.81
C MET A 1 10.70 24.48 4.94
N ASP A 2 9.73 24.66 4.05
CA ASP A 2 9.61 25.84 3.18
C ASP A 2 9.65 27.17 3.96
N GLU A 3 8.96 27.25 5.11
CA GLU A 3 9.03 28.43 5.97
C GLU A 3 10.45 28.75 6.47
N GLU A 4 11.28 27.75 6.78
CA GLU A 4 12.64 27.98 7.27
C GLU A 4 13.58 28.33 6.12
N CYS A 5 13.41 27.71 4.95
CA CYS A 5 14.19 28.06 3.76
C CYS A 5 13.88 29.48 3.24
N LEU A 6 12.68 30.00 3.52
CA LEU A 6 12.20 31.30 3.04
C LEU A 6 12.29 32.40 4.11
N ARG A 7 12.76 32.08 5.32
CA ARG A 7 12.84 33.06 6.41
C ARG A 7 13.98 34.07 6.16
N PRO A 8 13.85 35.32 6.61
CA PRO A 8 14.98 36.25 6.67
C PRO A 8 16.06 35.77 7.66
N GLY A 9 17.34 35.85 7.26
CA GLY A 9 18.50 35.41 8.08
C GLY A 9 19.17 34.16 7.52
N GLU A 10 20.15 33.60 8.25
CA GLU A 10 20.80 32.34 7.87
C GLU A 10 20.03 31.15 8.47
N PRO A 11 19.30 30.36 7.66
CA PRO A 11 18.69 29.13 8.13
C PRO A 11 19.75 28.05 8.33
N THR A 12 19.62 27.26 9.39
CA THR A 12 20.46 26.08 9.64
C THR A 12 19.57 24.87 9.87
N ASP A 13 20.07 23.65 9.63
CA ASP A 13 19.24 22.46 9.92
C ASP A 13 18.88 22.37 11.41
N MET A 14 19.68 22.97 12.30
CA MET A 14 19.37 23.05 13.73
C MET A 14 18.15 23.93 14.00
N SER A 15 18.06 25.11 13.37
CA SER A 15 16.87 25.96 13.50
C SER A 15 15.62 25.31 12.91
N PHE A 16 15.78 24.56 11.82
CA PHE A 16 14.69 23.76 11.27
C PHE A 16 14.24 22.63 12.20
N LEU A 17 15.18 21.90 12.79
CA LEU A 17 14.90 20.82 13.73
C LEU A 17 14.21 21.34 15.00
N GLU A 18 14.62 22.49 15.53
CA GLU A 18 13.96 23.15 16.65
C GLU A 18 12.50 23.49 16.32
N LYS A 19 12.25 24.03 15.12
CA LYS A 19 10.89 24.35 14.69
C LYS A 19 10.02 23.10 14.48
N LEU A 20 10.60 22.00 13.98
CA LEU A 20 9.91 20.71 13.93
C LEU A 20 9.58 20.21 15.33
N ASN A 21 10.51 20.30 16.28
CA ASN A 21 10.29 19.91 17.66
C ASN A 21 9.18 20.72 18.32
N VAL A 22 9.11 22.03 18.08
CA VAL A 22 8.05 22.89 18.61
C VAL A 22 6.68 22.50 18.01
N ASN A 23 6.61 22.36 16.69
CA ASN A 23 5.34 22.19 15.99
C ASN A 23 4.78 20.77 16.04
N LEU A 24 5.65 19.75 16.03
CA LEU A 24 5.26 18.34 15.91
C LEU A 24 5.46 17.56 17.20
N ASN A 25 5.85 18.21 18.30
CA ASN A 25 6.19 17.53 19.55
C ASN A 25 5.14 16.51 19.97
N ASN A 26 3.86 16.87 19.87
CA ASN A 26 2.76 16.07 20.39
C ASN A 26 2.24 15.04 19.38
N HIS A 27 2.83 14.94 18.19
CA HIS A 27 2.36 14.02 17.17
C HIS A 27 2.83 12.58 17.47
N PRO A 28 1.93 11.58 17.50
CA PRO A 28 2.27 10.21 17.92
C PRO A 28 3.28 9.51 17.00
N HIS A 29 3.41 9.97 15.76
CA HIS A 29 4.39 9.43 14.80
C HIS A 29 5.63 10.32 14.62
N TYR A 30 5.78 11.40 15.41
CA TYR A 30 6.97 12.25 15.39
C TYR A 30 7.87 11.93 16.57
N ILE A 31 9.11 11.53 16.28
CA ILE A 31 10.13 11.25 17.28
C ILE A 31 11.36 12.05 16.90
N SER A 32 11.82 12.90 17.81
CA SER A 32 13.09 13.61 17.66
C SER A 32 14.17 12.97 18.52
N HIS A 33 15.42 13.38 18.35
CA HIS A 33 16.53 12.92 19.18
C HIS A 33 16.31 13.19 20.69
N GLN A 34 15.50 14.19 21.03
CA GLN A 34 15.09 14.48 22.43
C GLN A 34 14.07 13.47 22.98
N LYS A 35 13.39 12.71 22.11
CA LYS A 35 12.36 11.71 22.44
C LYS A 35 12.74 10.27 22.10
N ALA A 36 13.84 10.07 21.38
CA ALA A 36 14.31 8.77 20.91
C ALA A 36 15.15 8.05 21.98
N ASP A 37 15.00 6.74 22.09
CA ASP A 37 15.88 5.86 22.88
C ASP A 37 17.33 5.91 22.32
N ILE A 38 18.33 5.66 23.16
CA ILE A 38 19.77 5.78 22.82
C ILE A 38 20.13 4.87 21.62
N ARG A 39 19.37 3.79 21.39
CA ARG A 39 19.54 2.85 20.26
C ARG A 39 19.07 3.40 18.91
N THR A 40 18.21 4.41 18.85
CA THR A 40 17.70 5.00 17.60
C THR A 40 18.40 6.31 17.22
N GLN A 41 19.33 6.79 18.05
CA GLN A 41 20.16 7.97 17.77
C GLN A 41 21.22 7.61 16.71
N LYS A 42 21.06 8.13 15.49
CA LYS A 42 22.07 8.04 14.42
C LYS A 42 22.59 9.45 14.12
N ILE A 43 23.91 9.61 14.17
CA ILE A 43 24.60 10.83 13.74
C ILE A 43 24.80 10.72 12.22
N MET A 44 24.17 11.60 11.44
CA MET A 44 24.44 11.72 10.01
C MET A 44 25.51 12.79 9.78
N GLY A 45 26.62 12.42 9.13
CA GLY A 45 27.56 13.38 8.55
C GLY A 45 26.93 14.06 7.33
N ARG A 46 27.17 15.36 7.16
CA ARG A 46 26.70 16.12 5.98
C ARG A 46 27.74 16.07 4.87
N ASP A 47 27.28 15.73 3.66
CA ASP A 47 27.85 16.20 2.41
C ASP A 47 26.70 16.62 1.48
N ALA A 48 26.40 17.92 1.40
CA ALA A 48 25.73 18.55 0.27
C ALA A 48 25.81 20.08 0.37
N VAL A 49 26.50 20.69 -0.59
CA VAL A 49 26.47 22.13 -0.87
C VAL A 49 25.39 22.35 -1.94
N PHE A 50 24.42 23.24 -1.70
CA PHE A 50 23.47 23.66 -2.72
C PHE A 50 24.05 24.84 -3.50
N ASP A 51 24.15 24.72 -4.82
CA ASP A 51 24.60 25.77 -5.73
C ASP A 51 23.46 26.77 -5.99
N VAL A 52 23.72 28.06 -5.76
CA VAL A 52 22.74 29.15 -5.89
C VAL A 52 22.91 29.79 -7.26
N LYS A 53 22.31 29.20 -8.28
CA LYS A 53 22.13 29.85 -9.58
C LYS A 53 20.71 29.61 -10.08
N ASP A 54 19.84 30.58 -9.80
CA ASP A 54 18.84 31.13 -10.75
C ASP A 54 17.91 32.11 -10.01
N LEU A 55 18.25 33.40 -10.05
CA LEU A 55 17.45 34.51 -9.50
C LEU A 55 16.99 35.48 -10.61
N THR A 56 16.57 34.97 -11.76
CA THR A 56 16.14 35.80 -12.91
C THR A 56 14.62 35.96 -13.07
N SER A 57 13.81 35.54 -12.09
CA SER A 57 12.34 35.71 -12.11
C SER A 57 11.83 36.51 -10.92
N LYS A 58 10.93 37.48 -11.16
CA LYS A 58 10.28 38.32 -10.13
C LYS A 58 9.21 37.58 -9.30
N LYS A 59 9.02 36.27 -9.50
CA LYS A 59 8.20 35.41 -8.64
C LYS A 59 9.11 34.55 -7.77
N ARG A 60 8.79 34.45 -6.48
CA ARG A 60 9.50 33.59 -5.53
C ARG A 60 9.48 32.15 -6.07
N PRO A 61 10.64 31.51 -6.28
CA PRO A 61 10.66 30.13 -6.76
C PRO A 61 10.10 29.19 -5.70
N GLU A 62 9.33 28.19 -6.13
CA GLU A 62 8.86 27.11 -5.27
C GLU A 62 10.08 26.31 -4.75
N THR A 63 10.05 25.88 -3.49
CA THR A 63 11.11 25.02 -2.96
C THR A 63 11.04 23.64 -3.63
N ALA A 64 12.15 22.90 -3.62
CA ALA A 64 12.17 21.54 -4.16
C ALA A 64 11.11 20.62 -3.52
N ILE A 65 10.80 20.80 -2.22
CA ILE A 65 9.75 20.01 -1.56
C ILE A 65 8.36 20.40 -2.04
N THR A 66 8.08 21.70 -2.22
CA THR A 66 6.80 22.14 -2.77
C THR A 66 6.60 21.57 -4.18
N GLN A 67 7.62 21.63 -5.04
CA GLN A 67 7.57 21.08 -6.40
C GLN A 67 7.32 19.57 -6.41
N PHE A 68 8.00 18.81 -5.54
CA PHE A 68 7.80 17.37 -5.41
C PHE A 68 6.40 17.01 -4.88
N LYS A 69 5.91 17.76 -3.88
CA LYS A 69 4.55 17.61 -3.34
C LYS A 69 3.49 17.83 -4.41
N ASN A 70 3.61 18.91 -5.19
CA ASN A 70 2.70 19.23 -6.28
C ASN A 70 2.72 18.12 -7.35
N SER A 71 3.92 17.65 -7.71
CA SER A 71 4.09 16.55 -8.67
C SER A 71 3.44 15.24 -8.20
N LEU A 72 3.56 14.89 -6.91
CA LEU A 72 2.91 13.71 -6.33
C LEU A 72 1.39 13.84 -6.28
N ASN A 73 0.87 15.00 -5.91
CA ASN A 73 -0.58 15.23 -5.86
C ASN A 73 -1.21 15.09 -7.25
N ASN A 74 -0.59 15.67 -8.27
CA ASN A 74 -1.04 15.54 -9.65
C ASN A 74 -1.03 14.07 -10.11
N LEU A 75 0.01 13.31 -9.74
CA LEU A 75 0.06 11.88 -10.04
C LEU A 75 -1.09 11.11 -9.38
N VAL A 76 -1.39 11.38 -8.10
CA VAL A 76 -2.49 10.73 -7.38
C VAL A 76 -3.82 11.05 -8.06
N GLU A 77 -4.07 12.29 -8.44
CA GLU A 77 -5.29 12.70 -9.16
C GLU A 77 -5.47 11.91 -10.46
N ILE A 78 -4.39 11.81 -11.26
CA ILE A 78 -4.39 11.05 -12.52
C ILE A 78 -4.67 9.55 -12.29
N LEU A 79 -4.18 8.98 -11.19
CA LEU A 79 -4.38 7.57 -10.86
C LEU A 79 -5.80 7.32 -10.33
N MET A 80 -6.37 8.24 -9.54
CA MET A 80 -7.73 8.12 -9.00
C MET A 80 -8.80 8.22 -10.09
N GLY A 81 -8.51 8.88 -11.21
CA GLY A 81 -9.39 8.94 -12.37
C GLY A 81 -9.42 7.68 -13.27
N LYS A 82 -8.73 6.60 -12.89
CA LYS A 82 -8.59 5.37 -13.71
C LYS A 82 -8.92 4.12 -12.90
N GLU A 83 -9.15 3.02 -13.61
CA GLU A 83 -9.24 1.69 -12.98
C GLU A 83 -7.84 1.18 -12.60
N PRO A 84 -7.58 0.90 -11.31
CA PRO A 84 -6.25 0.54 -10.87
C PRO A 84 -5.99 -0.96 -10.98
N SER A 85 -4.80 -1.32 -11.47
CA SER A 85 -4.20 -2.64 -11.37
C SER A 85 -2.83 -2.54 -10.70
N TYR A 86 -2.50 -3.51 -9.85
CA TYR A 86 -1.30 -3.46 -9.01
C TYR A 86 -0.42 -4.68 -9.23
N ILE A 87 0.87 -4.42 -9.46
CA ILE A 87 1.93 -5.44 -9.49
C ILE A 87 2.88 -5.15 -8.32
N ARG A 88 3.16 -6.18 -7.51
CA ARG A 88 4.08 -6.09 -6.36
C ARG A 88 5.33 -6.89 -6.69
N CYS A 89 6.43 -6.20 -6.94
CA CYS A 89 7.70 -6.84 -7.24
C CYS A 89 8.42 -7.25 -5.94
N ILE A 90 9.00 -8.45 -5.91
CA ILE A 90 9.80 -8.95 -4.79
C ILE A 90 11.17 -9.36 -5.33
N LYS A 91 12.23 -8.84 -4.71
CA LYS A 91 13.62 -9.20 -4.99
C LYS A 91 13.99 -10.48 -4.23
N PRO A 92 14.32 -11.60 -4.89
CA PRO A 92 14.55 -12.87 -4.20
C PRO A 92 15.89 -12.93 -3.44
N ASN A 93 16.90 -12.17 -3.88
CA ASN A 93 18.22 -12.08 -3.24
C ASN A 93 18.92 -10.76 -3.58
N ASP A 94 19.91 -10.35 -2.77
CA ASP A 94 20.69 -9.12 -3.02
C ASP A 94 21.81 -9.29 -4.06
N PHE A 95 22.24 -10.53 -4.30
CA PHE A 95 23.38 -10.86 -5.17
C PHE A 95 23.01 -10.85 -6.66
N LYS A 96 21.74 -10.65 -7.00
CA LYS A 96 21.19 -10.70 -8.37
C LYS A 96 21.45 -12.06 -9.06
N LEU A 97 21.55 -13.13 -8.27
CA LEU A 97 21.80 -14.47 -8.80
C LEU A 97 20.47 -15.17 -9.14
N PRO A 98 20.40 -15.91 -10.25
CA PRO A 98 19.24 -16.75 -10.55
C PRO A 98 19.15 -17.90 -9.54
N ASN A 99 17.93 -18.41 -9.32
CA ASN A 99 17.64 -19.57 -8.45
C ASN A 99 18.09 -19.44 -6.98
N GLN A 100 18.45 -18.25 -6.52
CA GLN A 100 18.78 -18.00 -5.12
C GLN A 100 17.61 -17.28 -4.44
N PHE A 101 17.13 -17.83 -3.34
CA PHE A 101 16.04 -17.26 -2.54
C PHE A 101 16.51 -17.01 -1.11
N ASN A 102 16.46 -15.76 -0.69
CA ASN A 102 16.76 -15.35 0.68
C ASN A 102 15.46 -14.99 1.40
N GLU A 103 15.04 -15.90 2.28
CA GLU A 103 13.79 -15.77 3.04
C GLU A 103 13.74 -14.49 3.89
N LYS A 104 14.85 -14.07 4.51
CA LYS A 104 14.87 -12.88 5.37
C LYS A 104 14.59 -11.60 4.58
N ILE A 105 15.19 -11.48 3.40
CA ILE A 105 14.99 -10.33 2.51
C ILE A 105 13.55 -10.33 1.98
N VAL A 106 13.06 -11.49 1.54
CA VAL A 106 11.70 -11.62 1.04
C VAL A 106 10.66 -11.35 2.13
N LEU A 107 10.87 -11.86 3.35
CA LEU A 107 9.99 -11.61 4.49
C LEU A 107 9.93 -10.13 4.85
N HIS A 108 11.07 -9.43 4.84
CA HIS A 108 11.09 -7.98 5.04
C HIS A 108 10.27 -7.26 3.96
N GLN A 109 10.36 -7.71 2.70
CA GLN A 109 9.56 -7.17 1.59
C GLN A 109 8.06 -7.43 1.74
N VAL A 110 7.68 -8.64 2.10
CA VAL A 110 6.27 -9.00 2.37
C VAL A 110 5.67 -8.09 3.44
N LYS A 111 6.44 -7.76 4.48
CA LYS A 111 6.04 -6.86 5.57
C LYS A 111 5.92 -5.40 5.11
N TYR A 112 6.96 -4.82 4.51
CA TYR A 112 6.88 -3.39 4.12
C TYR A 112 5.92 -3.12 2.96
N LEU A 113 5.69 -4.12 2.09
CA LEU A 113 4.67 -4.03 1.03
C LEU A 113 3.24 -4.20 1.57
N GLY A 114 3.09 -4.58 2.84
CA GLY A 114 1.80 -4.81 3.49
C GLY A 114 1.00 -5.94 2.85
N LEU A 115 1.66 -6.99 2.34
CA LEU A 115 0.96 -8.04 1.59
C LEU A 115 -0.01 -8.83 2.48
N MET A 116 0.33 -9.01 3.77
CA MET A 116 -0.52 -9.71 4.74
C MET A 116 -1.76 -8.88 5.07
N GLU A 117 -1.62 -7.57 5.23
CA GLU A 117 -2.71 -6.63 5.46
C GLU A 117 -3.63 -6.57 4.25
N ASN A 118 -3.06 -6.52 3.04
CA ASN A 118 -3.82 -6.59 1.79
C ASN A 118 -4.63 -7.89 1.68
N LEU A 119 -4.02 -9.03 2.05
CA LEU A 119 -4.72 -10.31 2.09
C LEU A 119 -5.84 -10.30 3.13
N ARG A 120 -5.58 -9.76 4.32
CA ARG A 120 -6.56 -9.68 5.42
C ARG A 120 -7.76 -8.81 5.04
N VAL A 121 -7.55 -7.65 4.43
CA VAL A 121 -8.64 -6.78 3.96
C VAL A 121 -9.46 -7.49 2.87
N ARG A 122 -8.81 -8.21 1.94
CA ARG A 122 -9.54 -8.99 0.92
C ARG A 122 -10.30 -10.18 1.51
N ARG A 123 -9.77 -10.83 2.55
CA ARG A 123 -10.41 -11.95 3.28
C ARG A 123 -11.45 -11.50 4.31
N ALA A 124 -11.48 -10.22 4.70
CA ALA A 124 -12.54 -9.67 5.53
C ALA A 124 -13.90 -9.64 4.80
N GLY A 125 -13.89 -9.74 3.47
CA GLY A 125 -15.04 -10.17 2.69
C GLY A 125 -14.86 -11.61 2.16
N PHE A 126 -15.80 -12.08 1.35
CA PHE A 126 -15.66 -13.38 0.69
C PHE A 126 -14.41 -13.42 -0.20
N ALA A 127 -13.47 -14.31 0.09
CA ALA A 127 -12.21 -14.42 -0.65
C ALA A 127 -12.44 -14.88 -2.10
N TYR A 128 -13.51 -15.63 -2.33
CA TYR A 128 -13.88 -16.18 -3.62
C TYR A 128 -15.27 -15.70 -4.03
N ARG A 129 -15.40 -15.27 -5.30
CA ARG A 129 -16.67 -14.86 -5.91
C ARG A 129 -16.70 -15.36 -7.34
N ARG A 130 -17.80 -15.98 -7.76
CA ARG A 130 -18.03 -16.41 -9.14
C ARG A 130 -19.50 -16.23 -9.52
N PRO A 131 -19.78 -16.00 -10.81
CA PRO A 131 -21.13 -16.14 -11.35
C PRO A 131 -21.68 -17.54 -11.09
N TYR A 132 -22.99 -17.65 -10.84
CA TYR A 132 -23.65 -18.91 -10.52
C TYR A 132 -23.49 -19.94 -11.63
N GLU A 133 -23.58 -19.53 -12.88
CA GLU A 133 -23.48 -20.38 -14.06
C GLU A 133 -22.12 -21.07 -14.14
N GLN A 134 -21.04 -20.31 -13.94
CA GLN A 134 -19.67 -20.84 -13.96
C GLN A 134 -19.42 -21.77 -12.77
N PHE A 135 -19.94 -21.42 -11.59
CA PHE A 135 -19.80 -22.25 -10.40
C PHE A 135 -20.53 -23.58 -10.58
N LEU A 136 -21.81 -23.53 -10.99
CA LEU A 136 -22.63 -24.72 -11.20
C LEU A 136 -22.06 -25.59 -12.31
N GLN A 137 -21.66 -25.03 -13.45
CA GLN A 137 -21.09 -25.82 -14.54
C GLN A 137 -19.83 -26.58 -14.12
N ARG A 138 -18.99 -25.98 -13.26
CA ARG A 138 -17.77 -26.59 -12.75
C ARG A 138 -18.04 -27.68 -11.72
N TYR A 139 -19.02 -27.50 -10.86
CA TYR A 139 -19.21 -28.31 -9.65
C TYR A 139 -20.48 -29.17 -9.64
N LYS A 140 -21.36 -29.08 -10.66
CA LYS A 140 -22.60 -29.88 -10.76
C LYS A 140 -22.38 -31.39 -10.71
N CYS A 141 -21.17 -31.88 -11.02
CA CYS A 141 -20.84 -33.30 -10.93
C CYS A 141 -20.68 -33.81 -9.48
N LEU A 142 -20.61 -32.92 -8.49
CA LEU A 142 -20.44 -33.31 -7.08
C LEU A 142 -21.77 -33.69 -6.40
N CYS A 143 -22.92 -33.40 -7.02
CA CYS A 143 -24.23 -33.71 -6.48
C CYS A 143 -25.11 -34.35 -7.56
N SER A 144 -25.71 -35.50 -7.23
CA SER A 144 -26.58 -36.26 -8.14
C SER A 144 -27.81 -35.49 -8.61
N GLU A 145 -28.30 -34.51 -7.83
CA GLU A 145 -29.46 -33.69 -8.20
C GLU A 145 -29.13 -32.60 -9.22
N THR A 146 -27.86 -32.18 -9.28
CA THR A 146 -27.40 -31.14 -10.22
C THR A 146 -26.76 -31.71 -11.49
N TRP A 147 -26.40 -33.01 -11.45
CA TRP A 147 -25.84 -33.77 -12.57
C TRP A 147 -26.92 -34.50 -13.38
N PRO A 148 -26.78 -34.68 -14.70
CA PRO A 148 -25.80 -34.08 -15.62
C PRO A 148 -26.19 -32.68 -16.07
N ASN A 149 -27.48 -32.35 -16.06
CA ASN A 149 -28.00 -31.05 -16.44
C ASN A 149 -28.97 -30.60 -15.36
N TYR A 150 -28.75 -29.39 -14.85
CA TYR A 150 -29.69 -28.75 -13.96
C TYR A 150 -30.67 -27.90 -14.79
N HIS A 151 -31.97 -28.12 -14.59
CA HIS A 151 -33.03 -27.50 -15.41
C HIS A 151 -33.63 -26.23 -14.78
N GLY A 152 -33.29 -25.91 -13.53
CA GLY A 152 -33.71 -24.68 -12.85
C GLY A 152 -32.74 -23.52 -13.08
N THR A 153 -32.86 -22.46 -12.27
CA THR A 153 -31.94 -21.33 -12.35
C THR A 153 -30.55 -21.69 -11.79
N ALA A 154 -29.48 -21.10 -12.32
CA ALA A 154 -28.13 -21.40 -11.83
C ALA A 154 -27.98 -21.14 -10.32
N LYS A 155 -28.66 -20.12 -9.80
CA LYS A 155 -28.68 -19.77 -8.38
C LYS A 155 -29.27 -20.88 -7.52
N GLU A 156 -30.41 -21.44 -7.90
CA GLU A 156 -31.04 -22.56 -7.20
C GLU A 156 -30.18 -23.83 -7.30
N GLY A 157 -29.59 -24.09 -8.47
CA GLY A 157 -28.68 -25.22 -8.64
C GLY A 157 -27.46 -25.12 -7.73
N VAL A 158 -26.87 -23.92 -7.59
CA VAL A 158 -25.80 -23.69 -6.61
C VAL A 158 -26.30 -23.87 -5.18
N GLN A 159 -27.52 -23.42 -4.85
CA GLN A 159 -28.10 -23.63 -3.51
C GLN A 159 -28.24 -25.11 -3.16
N VAL A 160 -28.79 -25.92 -4.07
CA VAL A 160 -28.91 -27.38 -3.89
C VAL A 160 -27.53 -28.00 -3.71
N LEU A 161 -26.57 -27.60 -4.55
CA LEU A 161 -25.21 -28.11 -4.49
C LEU A 161 -24.52 -27.82 -3.15
N VAL A 162 -24.57 -26.57 -2.65
CA VAL A 162 -23.94 -26.22 -1.37
C VAL A 162 -24.64 -26.86 -0.18
N CYS A 163 -25.97 -27.05 -0.26
CA CYS A 163 -26.70 -27.81 0.75
C CYS A 163 -26.33 -29.30 0.74
N ALA A 164 -26.19 -29.92 -0.43
CA ALA A 164 -25.79 -31.32 -0.57
C ALA A 164 -24.33 -31.57 -0.12
N LEU A 165 -23.48 -30.54 -0.18
CA LEU A 165 -22.09 -30.58 0.28
C LEU A 165 -21.90 -30.13 1.73
N ASP A 166 -22.99 -29.84 2.44
CA ASP A 166 -23.00 -29.46 3.86
C ASP A 166 -22.19 -28.20 4.19
N TYR A 167 -22.31 -27.17 3.34
CA TYR A 167 -21.66 -25.87 3.61
C TYR A 167 -22.38 -25.13 4.73
N GLU A 168 -21.62 -24.64 5.70
CA GLU A 168 -22.19 -23.87 6.81
C GLU A 168 -22.66 -22.49 6.33
N HIS A 169 -23.66 -21.92 7.01
CA HIS A 169 -24.29 -20.65 6.61
C HIS A 169 -23.38 -19.42 6.74
N ASP A 170 -22.26 -19.53 7.43
CA ASP A 170 -21.24 -18.49 7.58
C ASP A 170 -20.11 -18.61 6.54
N GLU A 171 -19.92 -19.78 5.94
CA GLU A 171 -18.91 -20.03 4.90
C GLU A 171 -19.24 -19.38 3.55
N TYR A 172 -20.54 -19.15 3.27
CA TYR A 172 -20.97 -18.58 2.00
C TYR A 172 -22.12 -17.57 2.14
N ARG A 173 -22.26 -16.75 1.08
CA ARG A 173 -23.42 -15.85 0.89
C ARG A 173 -23.84 -15.89 -0.58
N MET A 174 -25.14 -16.02 -0.79
CA MET A 174 -25.75 -15.93 -2.12
C MET A 174 -25.92 -14.46 -2.51
N GLY A 175 -25.08 -13.98 -3.43
CA GLY A 175 -25.16 -12.64 -4.01
C GLY A 175 -26.42 -12.41 -4.85
N LYS A 176 -26.57 -11.16 -5.33
CA LYS A 176 -27.58 -10.82 -6.33
C LYS A 176 -27.25 -11.48 -7.67
#